data_AF-A0A0M3J2A6-F1
#
_entry.id   AF-A0A0M3J2A6-F1
#
_cell.length_a   1.000
_cell.length_b   1.000
_cell.length_c   1.000
_cell.angle_alpha   90.00
_cell.angle_beta   90.00
_cell.angle_gamma   90.00
#
_symmetry.space_group_name_H-M   'P 1'
#
loop_
_entity.id
_entity.type
_entity.pdbx_description
1 polymer ?
#
loop_
_entity_poly.entity_id
_entity_poly.type
_entity_poly.pdbx_seq_one_letter_code
_entity_poly.pdbx_strand_id
1 'polypeptide(L)'
;NDNIIDHEPLYSKSFVWDWPFSEDRQAQGFLSEDKFYVCLPFNNGGTGESKGTLKKFEKISGVDYIWTLGLCNSGFMGTCFWRIEIQILRDLNMLTVNASRDVARPDETNKRLKRIRKVYRLPNHYDISTLHTETYDWAVVIEVYRRTDKKFGRPMRIQRADTIV
;
A
#
# COMPACT_ATOMS: atom_id res chain seq x y z
N ASN A 1 -6.21 31.28 -33.98
CA ASN A 1 -5.87 29.94 -34.49
C ASN A 1 -4.35 29.94 -34.57
N ASP A 2 -3.60 29.41 -33.60
CA ASP A 2 -3.82 28.17 -32.86
C ASP A 2 -3.23 28.26 -31.44
N ASN A 3 -4.08 28.03 -30.43
CA ASN A 3 -3.63 27.69 -29.08
C ASN A 3 -3.31 26.19 -29.08
N ILE A 4 -2.05 25.85 -29.33
CA ILE A 4 -1.53 24.52 -29.02
C ILE A 4 -1.43 24.47 -27.49
N ILE A 5 -2.50 23.99 -26.87
CA ILE A 5 -2.46 23.53 -25.49
C ILE A 5 -1.56 22.30 -25.54
N ASP A 6 -0.30 22.47 -25.15
CA ASP A 6 0.60 21.37 -24.80
C ASP A 6 -0.06 20.57 -23.69
N HIS A 7 -0.85 19.57 -24.07
CA HIS A 7 -1.31 18.54 -23.17
C HIS A 7 -0.08 17.72 -22.77
N GLU A 8 0.54 18.14 -21.66
CA GLU A 8 1.57 17.39 -20.95
C GLU A 8 1.04 15.94 -20.76
N PRO A 9 1.78 14.90 -21.17
CA PRO A 9 1.26 13.55 -21.14
C PRO A 9 1.04 13.13 -19.69
N LEU A 10 -0.23 12.98 -19.31
CA LEU A 10 -0.68 12.38 -18.04
C LEU A 10 0.07 11.06 -17.83
N TYR A 11 1.13 11.09 -17.03
CA TYR A 11 1.97 9.93 -16.79
C TYR A 11 1.26 9.02 -15.81
N SER A 12 0.36 8.17 -16.31
CA SER A 12 -0.23 7.07 -15.54
C SER A 12 0.53 5.78 -15.85
N LYS A 13 1.29 5.27 -14.89
CA LYS A 13 1.98 3.97 -15.02
C LYS A 13 1.39 2.99 -14.03
N SER A 14 0.76 1.93 -14.54
CA SER A 14 0.30 0.82 -13.70
C SER A 14 1.45 -0.15 -13.39
N PHE A 15 1.34 -0.82 -12.25
CA PHE A 15 2.22 -1.90 -11.84
C PHE A 15 1.46 -2.91 -10.98
N VAL A 16 2.04 -4.09 -10.82
CA VAL A 16 1.43 -5.19 -10.06
C VAL A 16 2.46 -5.77 -9.09
N TRP A 17 2.04 -6.03 -7.86
CA TRP A 17 2.80 -6.84 -6.90
C TRP A 17 2.17 -8.23 -6.77
N ASP A 18 3.00 -9.28 -6.75
CA ASP A 18 2.53 -10.61 -6.34
C ASP A 18 2.01 -10.55 -4.90
N TRP A 19 0.77 -10.95 -4.68
CA TRP A 19 0.03 -10.74 -3.45
C TRP A 19 -0.82 -11.99 -3.11
N PRO A 20 -0.33 -12.93 -2.28
CA PRO A 20 -0.91 -14.27 -2.10
C PRO A 20 -2.22 -14.30 -1.29
N PHE A 21 -2.73 -13.12 -0.98
CA PHE A 21 -3.91 -12.86 -0.18
C PHE A 21 -5.14 -12.52 -1.05
N SER A 22 -4.91 -12.26 -2.34
CA SER A 22 -5.95 -12.11 -3.36
C SER A 22 -6.09 -13.34 -4.28
N GLU A 23 -7.21 -13.48 -4.99
CA GLU A 23 -7.55 -14.70 -5.77
C GLU A 23 -6.68 -14.79 -7.01
N ASP A 24 -6.54 -13.65 -7.68
CA ASP A 24 -5.65 -13.41 -8.81
C ASP A 24 -4.17 -13.36 -8.40
N ARG A 25 -3.88 -13.40 -7.09
CA ARG A 25 -2.56 -13.23 -6.49
C ARG A 25 -1.90 -11.90 -6.84
N GLN A 26 -2.67 -10.85 -7.06
CA GLN A 26 -2.18 -9.54 -7.48
C GLN A 26 -2.65 -8.42 -6.54
N ALA A 27 -1.75 -7.47 -6.33
CA ALA A 27 -2.05 -6.15 -5.77
C ALA A 27 -1.75 -5.11 -6.85
N GLN A 28 -2.81 -4.40 -7.28
CA GLN A 28 -2.74 -3.41 -8.33
C GLN A 28 -2.25 -2.08 -7.75
N GLY A 29 -1.35 -1.42 -8.47
CA GLY A 29 -0.89 -0.09 -8.14
C GLY A 29 -0.73 0.78 -9.37
N PHE A 30 -0.70 2.08 -9.13
CA PHE A 30 -0.45 3.05 -10.18
C PHE A 30 0.37 4.22 -9.65
N LEU A 31 1.11 4.82 -10.58
CA LEU A 31 1.80 6.09 -10.42
C LEU A 31 1.00 7.10 -11.21
N SER A 32 0.45 8.11 -10.55
CA SER A 32 -0.17 9.27 -11.21
C SER A 32 0.67 10.52 -11.01
N GLU A 33 0.25 11.62 -11.64
CA GLU A 33 0.89 12.91 -11.42
C GLU A 33 0.88 13.36 -9.95
N ASP A 34 -0.15 12.96 -9.19
CA ASP A 34 -0.36 13.44 -7.83
C ASP A 34 0.15 12.47 -6.77
N LYS A 35 -0.01 11.16 -7.02
CA LYS A 35 0.24 10.14 -6.01
C LYS A 35 0.72 8.80 -6.58
N PHE A 36 1.56 8.15 -5.78
CA PHE A 36 1.72 6.71 -5.80
C PHE A 36 0.54 6.07 -5.07
N TYR A 37 0.00 5.00 -5.64
CA TYR A 37 -1.10 4.24 -5.08
C TYR A 37 -0.84 2.74 -5.21
N VAL A 38 -1.16 1.98 -4.18
CA VAL A 38 -1.29 0.52 -4.28
C VAL A 38 -2.44 0.03 -3.40
N CYS A 39 -3.28 -0.82 -3.97
CA CYS A 39 -4.34 -1.52 -3.26
C CYS A 39 -3.85 -2.93 -2.89
N LEU A 40 -3.97 -3.29 -1.62
CA LEU A 40 -3.61 -4.59 -1.06
C LEU A 40 -4.89 -5.38 -0.73
N PRO A 41 -5.51 -6.07 -1.71
CA PRO A 41 -6.79 -6.73 -1.52
C PRO A 41 -6.73 -8.00 -0.66
N PHE A 42 -7.88 -8.34 -0.07
CA PHE A 42 -8.13 -9.56 0.69
C PHE A 42 -9.39 -10.24 0.16
N ASN A 43 -9.32 -11.52 -0.21
CA ASN A 43 -10.52 -12.22 -0.69
C ASN A 43 -11.47 -12.63 0.43
N ASN A 44 -10.88 -13.10 1.52
CA ASN A 44 -11.59 -13.82 2.55
C ASN A 44 -11.13 -13.37 3.92
N GLY A 45 -12.12 -12.92 4.68
CA GLY A 45 -11.98 -12.55 6.07
C GLY A 45 -11.06 -11.37 6.26
N GLY A 46 -11.37 -10.22 5.66
CA GLY A 46 -10.69 -8.93 5.71
C GLY A 46 -10.09 -8.38 7.01
N THR A 47 -9.89 -7.07 7.10
CA THR A 47 -9.41 -6.44 8.35
C THR A 47 -10.47 -6.39 9.45
N GLY A 48 -11.76 -6.52 9.09
CA GLY A 48 -12.88 -6.50 10.03
C GLY A 48 -13.19 -5.08 10.55
N GLU A 49 -12.93 -4.07 9.73
CA GLU A 49 -13.17 -2.68 10.05
C GLU A 49 -14.65 -2.37 10.26
N SER A 50 -15.54 -2.86 9.38
CA SER A 50 -16.99 -2.66 9.57
C SER A 50 -17.54 -3.34 10.82
N LYS A 51 -16.82 -4.36 11.33
CA LYS A 51 -17.17 -5.11 12.54
C LYS A 51 -16.50 -4.55 13.81
N GLY A 52 -15.70 -3.48 13.69
CA GLY A 52 -15.00 -2.87 14.82
C GLY A 52 -13.90 -3.74 15.43
N THR A 53 -13.45 -4.78 14.72
CA THR A 53 -12.42 -5.73 15.19
C THR A 53 -11.02 -5.40 14.66
N LEU A 54 -10.88 -4.22 14.04
CA LEU A 54 -9.63 -3.65 13.58
C LEU A 54 -8.96 -2.83 14.69
N LYS A 55 -7.67 -3.05 14.92
CA LYS A 55 -6.81 -2.17 15.71
C LYS A 55 -5.68 -1.63 14.84
N LYS A 56 -5.70 -0.32 14.61
CA LYS A 56 -4.65 0.41 13.90
C LYS A 56 -3.75 1.12 14.90
N PHE A 57 -2.44 1.00 14.72
CA PHE A 57 -1.44 1.71 15.51
C PHE A 57 -0.54 2.47 14.54
N GLU A 58 -0.49 3.79 14.71
CA GLU A 58 0.37 4.65 13.92
C GLU A 58 1.49 5.18 14.81
N LYS A 59 2.73 5.15 14.30
CA LYS A 59 3.87 5.89 14.83
C LYS A 59 4.24 5.53 16.29
N ILE A 60 5.06 4.50 16.43
CA ILE A 60 5.76 4.20 17.68
C ILE A 60 7.05 5.04 17.70
N SER A 61 7.35 5.72 18.80
CA SER A 61 8.42 6.71 18.90
C SER A 61 9.75 6.23 18.31
N GLY A 62 10.34 7.04 17.43
CA GLY A 62 11.65 6.79 16.82
C GLY A 62 11.65 6.01 15.49
N VAL A 63 10.52 5.40 15.08
CA VAL A 63 10.43 4.67 13.81
C VAL A 63 9.14 5.02 13.07
N ASP A 64 9.24 5.45 11.82
CA ASP A 64 8.06 5.70 10.98
C ASP A 64 7.46 4.37 10.56
N TYR A 65 6.52 3.92 11.37
CA TYR A 65 5.89 2.62 11.23
C TYR A 65 4.38 2.76 11.34
N ILE A 66 3.67 2.10 10.43
CA ILE A 66 2.23 1.93 10.48
C ILE A 66 1.97 0.45 10.67
N TRP A 67 1.18 0.14 11.68
CA TRP A 67 0.80 -1.23 12.00
C TRP A 67 -0.72 -1.34 11.98
N THR A 68 -1.24 -2.36 11.31
CA THR A 68 -2.66 -2.71 11.31
C THR A 68 -2.85 -4.17 11.73
N LEU A 69 -3.67 -4.40 12.78
CA LEU A 69 -4.12 -5.72 13.22
C LEU A 69 -5.61 -5.86 12.94
N GLY A 70 -5.99 -6.86 12.15
CA GLY A 70 -7.39 -7.16 11.86
C GLY A 70 -7.76 -8.54 12.38
N LEU A 71 -8.88 -8.66 13.08
CA LEU A 71 -9.53 -9.93 13.32
C LEU A 71 -10.79 -9.98 12.47
N CYS A 72 -10.96 -11.05 11.69
CA CYS A 72 -12.18 -11.23 10.92
C CYS A 72 -12.70 -12.65 11.06
N ASN A 73 -13.91 -12.77 11.58
CA ASN A 73 -14.64 -14.01 11.61
C ASN A 73 -15.46 -14.16 10.32
N SER A 74 -15.13 -15.19 9.54
CA SER A 74 -15.79 -15.55 8.29
C SER A 74 -16.69 -16.78 8.42
N GLY A 75 -17.11 -17.12 9.64
CA GLY A 75 -18.02 -18.23 9.94
C GLY A 75 -17.40 -19.56 9.53
N PHE A 76 -18.03 -20.24 8.56
CA PHE A 76 -17.59 -21.53 8.03
C PHE A 76 -16.16 -21.51 7.47
N MET A 77 -15.68 -20.36 6.98
CA MET A 77 -14.32 -20.23 6.44
C MET A 77 -13.24 -20.06 7.53
N GLY A 78 -13.66 -19.92 8.79
CA GLY A 78 -12.81 -19.77 9.97
C GLY A 78 -12.60 -18.32 10.40
N THR A 79 -11.74 -18.14 11.40
CA THR A 79 -11.28 -16.85 11.88
C THR A 79 -9.92 -16.53 11.26
N CYS A 80 -9.85 -15.38 10.59
CA CYS A 80 -8.63 -14.81 10.03
C CYS A 80 -8.04 -13.79 11.01
N PHE A 81 -6.76 -13.92 11.31
CA PHE A 81 -5.97 -12.88 12.00
C PHE A 81 -4.98 -12.28 11.01
N TRP A 82 -5.14 -10.98 10.75
CA TRP A 82 -4.27 -10.21 9.88
C TRP A 82 -3.32 -9.36 10.67
N ARG A 83 -2.10 -9.28 10.15
CA ARG A 83 -1.10 -8.35 10.60
C ARG A 83 -0.44 -7.74 9.37
N ILE A 84 -0.56 -6.44 9.24
CA ILE A 84 0.06 -5.63 8.20
C ILE A 84 0.95 -4.59 8.88
N GLU A 85 2.17 -4.53 8.39
CA GLU A 85 3.28 -3.79 8.96
C GLU A 85 3.93 -3.01 7.84
N ILE A 86 3.78 -1.68 7.84
CA ILE A 86 4.35 -0.78 6.85
C ILE A 86 5.43 0.04 7.51
N GLN A 87 6.68 -0.21 7.13
CA GLN A 87 7.84 0.53 7.59
C GLN A 87 8.26 1.55 6.53
N ILE A 88 8.41 2.80 6.95
CA ILE A 88 8.91 3.91 6.14
C ILE A 88 10.40 4.09 6.40
N LEU A 89 11.18 4.10 5.32
CA LEU A 89 12.62 4.35 5.33
C LEU A 89 12.88 5.67 4.59
N ARG A 90 12.78 6.78 5.32
CA ARG A 90 12.83 8.15 4.77
C ARG A 90 14.07 8.43 3.93
N ASP A 91 15.25 8.09 4.45
CA ASP A 91 16.53 8.35 3.79
C ASP A 91 16.68 7.63 2.44
N LEU A 92 15.94 6.53 2.26
CA LEU A 92 15.95 5.73 1.04
C LEU A 92 14.73 6.00 0.14
N ASN A 93 13.80 6.87 0.57
CA ASN A 93 12.49 7.08 -0.07
C ASN A 93 11.77 5.75 -0.34
N MET A 94 11.76 4.86 0.65
CA MET A 94 11.38 3.46 0.48
C MET A 94 10.35 3.03 1.52
N LEU A 95 9.48 2.10 1.14
CA LEU A 95 8.55 1.44 2.04
C LEU A 95 8.79 -0.07 2.04
N THR A 96 8.60 -0.68 3.21
CA THR A 96 8.54 -2.12 3.37
C THR A 96 7.17 -2.50 3.88
N VAL A 97 6.45 -3.37 3.18
CA VAL A 97 5.20 -3.99 3.63
C VAL A 97 5.51 -5.41 4.07
N ASN A 98 5.30 -5.73 5.34
CA ASN A 98 5.16 -7.11 5.79
C ASN A 98 3.68 -7.39 6.04
N ALA A 99 3.15 -8.42 5.41
CA ALA A 99 1.77 -8.83 5.63
C ALA A 99 1.74 -10.32 5.98
N SER A 100 0.92 -10.66 6.95
CA SER A 100 0.67 -12.03 7.37
C SER A 100 -0.79 -12.26 7.68
N ARG A 101 -1.24 -13.49 7.39
CA ARG A 101 -2.56 -13.98 7.73
C ARG A 101 -2.45 -15.35 8.35
N ASP A 102 -2.99 -15.48 9.55
CA ASP A 102 -3.27 -16.76 10.18
C ASP A 102 -4.73 -17.11 10.00
N VAL A 103 -5.01 -18.32 9.52
CA VAL A 103 -6.38 -18.84 9.43
C VAL A 103 -6.55 -19.99 10.41
N ALA A 104 -7.52 -19.85 11.31
CA ALA A 104 -7.97 -20.90 12.21
C ALA A 104 -9.36 -21.35 11.80
N ARG A 105 -9.53 -22.64 11.48
CA ARG A 105 -10.83 -23.23 11.11
C ARG A 105 -11.30 -24.16 12.22
N PRO A 106 -12.61 -24.27 12.46
CA PRO A 106 -13.14 -25.16 13.51
C PRO A 106 -12.72 -26.63 13.32
N ASP A 107 -12.57 -27.05 12.07
CA ASP A 107 -12.35 -28.46 11.70
C ASP A 107 -10.87 -28.79 11.45
N GLU A 108 -9.98 -27.81 11.56
CA GLU A 108 -8.54 -27.98 11.32
C GLU A 108 -7.76 -27.71 12.61
N THR A 109 -6.99 -28.70 13.07
CA THR A 109 -6.05 -28.55 14.20
C THR A 109 -4.84 -27.69 13.84
N ASN A 110 -4.55 -27.53 12.55
CA ASN A 110 -3.39 -26.77 12.05
C ASN A 110 -3.78 -25.37 11.60
N LYS A 111 -3.05 -24.36 12.08
CA LYS A 111 -3.18 -22.98 11.61
C LYS A 111 -2.47 -22.82 10.26
N ARG A 112 -3.14 -22.21 9.29
CA ARG A 112 -2.52 -21.88 8.00
C ARG A 112 -1.98 -20.46 8.03
N LEU A 113 -0.66 -20.34 8.15
CA LEU A 113 0.05 -19.06 8.09
C LEU A 113 0.48 -18.77 6.65
N LYS A 114 0.09 -17.61 6.13
CA LYS A 114 0.64 -17.01 4.90
C LYS A 114 1.36 -15.72 5.25
N ARG A 115 2.56 -15.49 4.72
CA ARG A 115 3.34 -14.25 4.92
C ARG A 115 3.97 -13.79 3.62
N ILE A 116 4.06 -12.47 3.44
CA ILE A 116 4.83 -11.84 2.37
C ILE A 116 5.57 -10.62 2.90
N ARG A 117 6.68 -10.29 2.24
CA ARG A 117 7.38 -9.02 2.39
C ARG A 117 7.54 -8.37 1.01
N LYS A 118 7.13 -7.11 0.89
CA LYS A 118 7.40 -6.26 -0.28
C LYS A 118 8.27 -5.10 0.15
N VAL A 119 9.27 -4.80 -0.66
CA VAL A 119 10.14 -3.64 -0.48
C VAL A 119 10.05 -2.85 -1.77
N TYR A 120 9.71 -1.57 -1.67
CA TYR A 120 9.52 -0.72 -2.84
C TYR A 120 10.13 0.65 -2.62
N ARG A 121 11.09 1.02 -3.48
CA ARG A 121 11.67 2.35 -3.53
C ARG A 121 10.81 3.23 -4.41
N LEU A 122 10.26 4.29 -3.84
CA LEU A 122 9.45 5.25 -4.58
C LEU A 122 10.33 6.09 -5.52
N PRO A 123 9.84 6.45 -6.72
CA PRO A 123 10.45 7.47 -7.54
C PRO A 123 10.69 8.77 -6.75
N ASN A 124 11.80 9.46 -7.04
CA ASN A 124 12.26 10.60 -6.24
C ASN A 124 11.27 11.77 -6.17
N HIS A 125 10.36 11.90 -7.15
CA HIS A 125 9.35 12.95 -7.15
C HIS A 125 8.22 12.70 -6.14
N TYR A 126 8.06 11.49 -5.58
CA TYR A 126 7.16 11.25 -4.45
C TYR A 126 7.87 11.40 -3.11
N ASP A 127 7.11 11.81 -2.09
CA ASP A 127 7.61 12.00 -0.74
C ASP A 127 7.08 10.91 0.20
N ILE A 128 7.89 9.93 0.55
CA ILE A 128 7.49 8.86 1.48
C ILE A 128 6.99 9.38 2.84
N SER A 129 7.38 10.58 3.25
CA SER A 129 6.88 11.17 4.51
C SER A 129 5.39 11.52 4.47
N THR A 130 4.79 11.59 3.28
CA THR A 130 3.36 11.82 3.05
C THR A 130 2.55 10.52 3.00
N LEU A 131 3.20 9.37 3.29
CA LEU A 131 2.52 8.08 3.23
C LEU A 131 1.30 8.08 4.15
N HIS A 132 0.16 7.77 3.55
CA HIS A 132 -1.10 7.58 4.24
C HIS A 132 -1.65 6.19 3.89
N THR A 133 -2.40 5.61 4.82
CA THR A 133 -3.04 4.32 4.61
C THR A 133 -4.49 4.38 5.01
N GLU A 134 -5.35 3.98 4.09
CA GLU A 134 -6.76 3.70 4.35
C GLU A 134 -6.94 2.20 4.50
N THR A 135 -7.74 1.81 5.48
CA THR A 135 -8.14 0.41 5.64
C THR A 135 -9.58 0.29 5.16
N TYR A 136 -9.89 -0.89 4.65
CA TYR A 136 -11.22 -1.35 4.29
C TYR A 136 -11.33 -2.79 4.77
N ASP A 137 -12.56 -3.32 4.82
CA ASP A 137 -12.75 -4.75 5.02
C ASP A 137 -12.03 -5.56 3.95
N TRP A 138 -12.11 -5.15 2.69
CA TRP A 138 -11.61 -5.94 1.56
C TRP A 138 -10.19 -5.55 1.11
N ALA A 139 -9.59 -4.49 1.65
CA ALA A 139 -8.23 -4.07 1.27
C ALA A 139 -7.56 -3.16 2.29
N VAL A 140 -6.24 -3.03 2.19
CA VAL A 140 -5.50 -1.88 2.71
C VAL A 140 -4.98 -1.09 1.51
N VAL A 141 -5.21 0.20 1.49
CA VAL A 141 -4.74 1.12 0.46
C VAL A 141 -3.56 1.89 1.01
N ILE A 142 -2.49 1.99 0.22
CA ILE A 142 -1.32 2.82 0.53
C ILE A 142 -1.25 3.92 -0.51
N GLU A 143 -1.21 5.16 -0.04
CA GLU A 143 -1.05 6.34 -0.87
C GLU A 143 0.18 7.13 -0.45
N VAL A 144 0.91 7.65 -1.42
CA VAL A 144 2.05 8.55 -1.17
C VAL A 144 2.00 9.70 -2.15
N TYR A 145 1.99 10.92 -1.65
CA TYR A 145 1.81 12.12 -2.46
C TYR A 145 3.15 12.62 -3.05
N ARG A 146 3.03 13.35 -4.16
CA ARG A 146 4.15 14.01 -4.82
C ARG A 146 4.79 15.06 -3.91
N ARG A 147 6.11 15.21 -4.03
CA ARG A 147 6.85 16.31 -3.41
C ARG A 147 6.33 17.64 -3.94
N THR A 148 5.91 18.50 -3.02
CA THR A 148 5.66 19.90 -3.30
C THR A 148 6.98 20.65 -3.24
N ASP A 149 7.25 21.45 -4.26
CA ASP A 149 8.45 22.28 -4.31
C ASP A 149 8.27 23.43 -3.30
N LYS A 150 9.01 23.37 -2.19
CA LYS A 150 8.85 24.29 -1.03
C LYS A 150 9.02 25.77 -1.41
N LYS A 151 9.63 26.08 -2.55
CA LYS A 151 9.83 27.45 -3.04
C LYS A 151 8.65 28.02 -3.84
N PHE A 152 7.80 27.19 -4.44
CA PHE A 152 6.75 27.65 -5.36
C PHE A 152 5.37 27.03 -5.10
N GLY A 153 5.24 26.09 -4.15
CA GLY A 153 3.99 25.37 -3.91
C GLY A 153 3.54 24.51 -5.10
N ARG A 154 4.42 24.29 -6.09
CA ARG A 154 4.13 23.54 -7.31
C ARG A 154 4.68 22.11 -7.20
N PRO A 155 4.03 21.10 -7.81
CA PRO A 155 4.57 19.74 -7.85
C PRO A 155 5.92 19.69 -8.58
N MET A 156 6.91 18.96 -8.05
CA MET A 156 8.24 18.84 -8.68
C MET A 156 8.13 18.15 -10.04
N ARG A 157 8.54 18.80 -11.14
CA ARG A 157 8.49 18.24 -12.51
C ARG A 157 9.08 16.83 -12.59
N ILE A 158 8.38 15.93 -13.28
CA ILE A 158 8.82 14.56 -13.53
C ILE A 158 10.00 14.63 -14.51
N GLN A 159 11.24 14.53 -14.01
CA GLN A 159 12.39 14.32 -14.88
C GLN A 159 12.58 12.82 -15.12
N ARG A 160 12.66 12.43 -16.40
CA ARG A 160 13.12 11.09 -16.79
C ARG A 160 14.56 10.92 -16.30
N ALA A 161 14.87 9.76 -15.73
CA ALA A 161 16.24 9.27 -15.76
C ALA A 161 16.50 8.82 -17.19
N ASP A 162 17.28 9.59 -17.94
CA ASP A 162 17.75 9.15 -19.25
C ASP A 162 18.50 7.84 -19.06
N THR A 163 17.92 6.76 -19.58
CA THR A 163 18.66 5.53 -19.76
C THR A 163 19.48 5.75 -21.01
N ILE A 164 20.77 6.04 -20.82
CA ILE A 164 21.75 5.99 -21.91
C ILE A 164 21.78 4.51 -22.33
N VAL A 165 21.26 4.22 -23.52
CA VAL A 165 21.40 2.92 -24.21
C VAL A 165 22.69 2.95 -25.00
#